data_AF-H9MD12-F1
#
_entry.id   AF-H9MD12-F1
#
_cell.length_a   1.000
_cell.length_b   1.000
_cell.length_c   1.000
_cell.angle_alpha   90.00
_cell.angle_beta   90.00
_cell.angle_gamma   90.00
#
_symmetry.space_group_name_H-M   'P 1'
#
loop_
_entity.id
_entity.type
_entity.pdbx_description
1 polymer ?
#
loop_
_entity_poly.entity_id
_entity_poly.type
_entity_poly.pdbx_seq_one_letter_code
_entity_poly.pdbx_strand_id
1 'polypeptide(L)'
;DLYLFDEFQTDRTPCSRRPKIENLYDVFFNIRDDEAEHCKTMKACQTHGNLISPHHDTTSTEDDTECSLPPAECAGIADCVRKAVSNPP
;
A
#
# COMPACT_ATOMS: atom_id res chain seq x y z
N ASP A 1 18.67 -7.37 9.76
CA ASP A 1 19.53 -6.32 10.29
C ASP A 1 19.15 -4.98 9.67
N LEU A 2 18.58 -4.06 10.45
CA LEU A 2 17.93 -2.83 9.96
C LEU A 2 18.92 -1.67 9.74
N TYR A 3 20.23 -1.87 9.97
CA TYR A 3 21.24 -0.83 9.73
C TYR A 3 21.46 -0.56 8.24
N LEU A 4 21.24 -1.56 7.37
CA LEU A 4 21.63 -1.48 5.96
C LEU A 4 20.71 -0.57 5.14
N PHE A 5 19.47 -0.34 5.57
CA PHE A 5 18.51 0.52 4.86
C PHE A 5 18.83 2.02 4.94
N ASP A 6 19.53 2.45 5.98
CA ASP A 6 19.95 3.85 6.16
C ASP A 6 21.15 4.19 5.26
N GLU A 7 21.94 3.18 4.90
CA GLU A 7 23.17 3.33 4.11
C GLU A 7 22.90 3.49 2.60
N PHE A 8 21.79 2.93 2.10
CA PHE A 8 21.38 3.05 0.70
C PHE A 8 20.45 4.23 0.41
N GLN A 9 20.00 4.96 1.43
CA GLN A 9 19.14 6.12 1.23
C GLN A 9 19.96 7.41 1.19
N THR A 10 20.12 7.99 0.00
CA THR A 10 20.93 9.19 -0.23
C THR A 10 20.22 10.51 0.04
N ASP A 11 18.88 10.52 0.09
CA ASP A 11 18.09 11.76 0.04
C ASP A 11 17.79 12.39 1.40
N ARG A 12 18.12 11.71 2.50
CA ARG A 12 17.83 12.18 3.86
C ARG A 12 19.04 11.97 4.77
N THR A 13 19.17 12.84 5.77
CA THR A 13 20.21 12.70 6.79
C THR A 13 20.08 11.34 7.49
N PRO A 14 21.19 10.62 7.74
CA PRO A 14 21.17 9.34 8.44
C PRO A 14 20.42 9.43 9.76
N CYS A 15 19.75 8.35 10.16
CA CYS A 15 18.91 8.25 11.36
C CYS A 15 17.66 9.17 11.39
N SER A 16 17.49 10.11 10.46
CA SER A 16 16.33 11.04 10.48
C SER A 16 14.98 10.36 10.28
N ARG A 17 14.97 9.13 9.75
CA ARG A 17 13.76 8.32 9.57
C ARG A 17 13.39 7.47 10.78
N ARG A 18 14.30 7.31 11.76
CA ARG A 18 14.01 6.47 12.92
C ARG A 18 13.13 7.26 13.89
N PRO A 19 11.91 6.80 14.19
CA PRO A 19 11.06 7.47 15.18
C PRO A 19 11.71 7.38 16.56
N LYS A 20 11.53 8.42 17.37
CA LYS A 20 12.02 8.45 18.76
C LYS A 20 11.12 7.56 19.61
N ILE A 21 11.72 6.66 20.40
CA ILE A 21 11.02 5.69 21.24
C ILE A 21 11.50 5.89 22.68
N GLU A 22 10.62 6.40 23.55
CA GLU A 22 10.90 6.60 24.98
C GLU A 22 10.29 5.49 25.83
N ASN A 23 9.23 4.85 25.35
CA ASN A 23 8.54 3.77 26.04
C ASN A 23 7.96 2.73 25.06
N LEU A 24 7.42 1.63 25.59
CA LEU A 24 6.85 0.55 24.78
C LEU A 24 5.56 0.96 24.04
N TYR A 25 4.78 1.90 24.59
CA TYR A 25 3.58 2.42 23.93
C TYR A 25 3.92 3.17 22.63
N ASP A 26 5.03 3.92 22.60
CA ASP A 26 5.50 4.62 21.39
C ASP A 26 5.75 3.65 20.23
N VAL A 27 6.24 2.44 20.52
CA VAL A 27 6.44 1.39 19.51
C VAL A 27 5.10 1.02 18.85
N PHE A 28 4.08 0.74 19.65
CA PHE A 28 2.76 0.40 19.13
C PHE A 28 2.10 1.56 18.39
N PHE A 29 2.31 2.79 18.85
CA PHE A 29 1.82 3.98 18.18
C PHE A 29 2.46 4.14 16.80
N ASN A 30 3.79 3.99 16.69
CA ASN A 30 4.50 4.05 15.42
C ASN A 30 4.01 2.96 14.44
N ILE A 31 3.86 1.72 14.91
CA ILE A 31 3.34 0.62 14.08
C ILE A 31 1.93 0.94 13.59
N ARG A 32 1.04 1.41 14.47
CA ARG A 32 -0.33 1.76 14.10
C ARG A 32 -0.37 2.81 12.99
N ASP A 33 0.48 3.82 13.08
CA ASP A 33 0.50 4.92 12.11
C ASP A 33 1.06 4.46 10.75
N ASP A 34 2.11 3.65 10.75
CA ASP A 34 2.64 3.00 9.53
C ASP A 34 1.55 2.15 8.85
N GLU A 35 0.85 1.30 9.61
CA GLU A 35 -0.21 0.45 9.05
C GLU A 35 -1.42 1.25 8.55
N ALA A 36 -1.71 2.41 9.14
CA ALA A 36 -2.74 3.31 8.64
C ALA A 36 -2.34 3.92 7.27
N GLU A 37 -1.07 4.26 7.07
CA GLU A 37 -0.56 4.72 5.78
C GLU A 37 -0.49 3.59 4.74
N HIS A 38 -0.13 2.38 5.16
CA HIS A 38 -0.21 1.19 4.31
C HIS A 38 -1.64 0.99 3.80
N CYS A 39 -2.65 1.04 4.67
CA CYS A 39 -4.05 0.93 4.28
C CYS A 39 -4.47 1.98 3.24
N LYS A 40 -4.07 3.25 3.45
CA LYS A 40 -4.37 4.33 2.49
C LYS A 40 -3.73 4.07 1.13
N THR A 41 -2.46 3.66 1.12
CA THR A 41 -1.72 3.35 -0.10
C THR A 41 -2.36 2.19 -0.84
N MET A 42 -2.63 1.08 -0.15
CA MET A 42 -3.29 -0.10 -0.74
C MET A 42 -4.64 0.25 -1.35
N LYS A 43 -5.41 1.13 -0.72
CA LYS A 43 -6.68 1.62 -1.27
C LYS A 43 -6.48 2.52 -2.49
N ALA A 44 -5.50 3.42 -2.47
CA ALA A 44 -5.20 4.29 -3.61
C ALA A 44 -4.78 3.49 -4.86
N CYS A 45 -4.01 2.42 -4.65
CA CYS A 45 -3.58 1.49 -5.71
C CYS A 45 -4.73 0.69 -6.36
N GLN A 46 -5.89 0.59 -5.71
CA GLN A 46 -7.06 -0.08 -6.28
C GLN A 46 -7.77 0.77 -7.35
N THR A 47 -7.50 2.08 -7.40
CA THR A 47 -8.10 2.97 -8.39
C THR A 47 -7.26 2.94 -9.67
N HIS A 48 -7.88 2.56 -10.80
CA HIS A 48 -7.19 2.48 -12.09
C HIS A 48 -6.70 3.86 -12.53
N GLY A 49 -5.49 3.93 -13.09
CA GLY A 49 -4.88 5.18 -13.57
C GLY A 49 -4.28 6.11 -12.49
N ASN A 50 -4.43 5.81 -11.19
CA ASN A 50 -3.84 6.63 -10.11
C ASN A 50 -2.31 6.48 -9.98
N LEU A 51 -1.72 5.45 -10.57
CA LEU A 51 -0.29 5.22 -10.56
C LEU A 51 0.22 5.24 -12.00
N ILE A 52 1.15 6.15 -12.27
CA ILE A 52 1.79 6.30 -13.57
C ILE A 52 3.29 6.07 -13.37
N SER A 53 3.86 5.17 -14.17
CA SER A 53 5.31 4.97 -14.20
C SER A 53 5.97 6.25 -14.72
N PRO A 54 7.11 6.69 -14.16
CA PRO A 54 7.90 7.79 -14.71
C PRO A 54 8.35 7.58 -16.17
N HIS A 55 8.30 6.34 -16.66
CA HIS A 55 8.59 5.97 -18.05
C HIS A 55 7.33 5.79 -18.91
N HIS A 56 6.18 6.35 -18.52
CA HIS A 56 4.96 6.29 -19.31
C HIS A 56 5.04 7.25 -20.52
N ASP A 57 5.19 6.69 -21.72
CA ASP A 57 5.17 7.45 -22.97
C ASP A 57 3.75 7.98 -23.24
N THR A 58 3.56 9.29 -23.10
CA THR A 58 2.25 9.96 -23.24
C THR A 58 1.82 10.16 -24.71
N THR A 59 2.56 9.60 -25.68
CA THR A 59 2.40 9.89 -27.11
C THR A 59 1.57 8.87 -27.91
N SER A 60 1.02 7.84 -27.28
CA SER A 60 0.03 6.96 -27.92
C SER A 60 -1.38 7.51 -27.65
N THR A 61 -1.73 8.59 -28.34
CA THR A 61 -3.11 9.04 -28.45
C THR A 61 -3.89 8.09 -29.35
N GLU A 62 -5.08 7.74 -28.87
CA GLU A 62 -6.20 7.08 -29.54
C GLU A 62 -6.28 5.56 -29.37
N ASP A 63 -7.24 5.21 -28.50
CA ASP A 63 -8.09 4.04 -28.56
C ASP A 63 -7.41 2.68 -28.37
N ASP A 64 -7.17 2.34 -27.11
CA ASP A 64 -7.54 1.00 -26.65
C ASP A 64 -7.89 1.05 -25.16
N THR A 65 -9.20 1.06 -24.95
CA THR A 65 -9.83 0.19 -23.95
C THR A 65 -9.49 0.56 -22.51
N GLU A 66 -10.39 1.36 -21.93
CA GLU A 66 -11.02 1.01 -20.65
C GLU A 66 -10.63 -0.41 -20.25
N CYS A 67 -9.62 -0.55 -19.40
CA CYS A 67 -9.31 -1.84 -18.83
C CYS A 67 -10.43 -2.11 -17.82
N SER A 68 -11.64 -2.37 -18.32
CA SER A 68 -12.68 -3.14 -17.66
C SER A 68 -12.12 -4.56 -17.55
N LEU A 69 -11.02 -4.71 -16.82
CA LEU A 69 -10.97 -5.81 -15.89
C LEU A 69 -12.29 -5.67 -15.13
N PRO A 70 -13.18 -6.68 -15.16
CA PRO A 70 -14.34 -6.66 -14.29
C PRO A 70 -13.79 -6.26 -12.93
N PRO A 71 -14.45 -5.33 -12.20
CA PRO A 71 -13.94 -4.86 -10.95
C PRO A 71 -13.35 -6.08 -10.28
N ALA A 72 -12.08 -6.02 -9.88
CA ALA A 72 -11.65 -6.93 -8.85
C ALA A 72 -12.46 -6.53 -7.59
N GLU A 73 -13.81 -6.63 -7.65
CA GLU A 73 -14.58 -7.43 -6.75
C GLU A 73 -13.59 -8.46 -6.29
N CYS A 74 -13.12 -8.20 -5.08
CA CYS A 74 -12.37 -9.07 -4.27
C CYS A 74 -13.26 -10.30 -4.02
N ALA A 75 -13.74 -10.97 -5.07
CA ALA A 75 -14.75 -11.99 -5.06
C ALA A 75 -14.23 -13.12 -4.20
N GLY A 76 -12.94 -13.44 -4.27
CA GLY A 76 -12.28 -14.34 -3.32
C GLY A 76 -12.41 -13.89 -1.86
N ILE A 77 -12.14 -12.62 -1.54
CA ILE A 77 -12.22 -12.09 -0.16
C ILE A 77 -13.69 -12.00 0.31
N ALA A 78 -14.57 -11.43 -0.51
CA ALA A 78 -16.00 -11.30 -0.24
C ALA A 78 -16.69 -12.67 -0.14
N ASP A 79 -16.29 -13.65 -0.94
CA ASP A 79 -16.81 -15.02 -0.87
C ASP A 79 -16.30 -15.77 0.35
N CYS A 80 -15.03 -15.59 0.72
CA CYS A 80 -14.49 -16.09 1.99
C CYS A 80 -15.24 -15.52 3.20
N VAL A 81 -15.52 -14.21 3.22
CA VAL A 81 -16.29 -13.56 4.29
C VAL A 81 -17.74 -14.07 4.32
N ARG A 82 -18.40 -14.17 3.16
CA ARG A 82 -19.77 -14.72 3.07
C ARG A 82 -19.83 -16.16 3.58
N LYS A 83 -18.89 -17.02 3.19
CA LYS A 83 -18.80 -18.41 3.66
C LYS A 83 -18.54 -18.51 5.16
N ALA A 84 -17.71 -17.63 5.71
CA ALA A 84 -17.43 -17.59 7.15
C ALA A 84 -18.65 -17.14 7.98
N VAL A 85 -19.46 -16.22 7.44
CA VAL A 85 -20.70 -15.76 8.10
C VAL A 85 -21.84 -16.77 7.92
N SER A 86 -21.91 -17.47 6.79
CA SER A 86 -22.96 -18.46 6.52
C SER A 86 -22.77 -19.81 7.21
N ASN A 87 -21.54 -20.13 7.62
CA ASN A 87 -21.21 -21.35 8.36
C ASN A 87 -20.62 -20.98 9.73
N PRO A 88 -21.46 -20.66 10.74
CA PRO A 88 -20.98 -20.58 12.11
C PRO A 88 -20.48 -21.96 12.57
N PRO A 89 -19.57 -22.01 13.57
CA PRO A 89 -18.97 -23.26 14.06
C PRO A 89 -19.99 -24.25 14.62
#